data_AF-A0A1T2WYX2-F1
#
_entry.id   AF-A0A1T2WYX2-F1
#
_cell.length_a   1.000
_cell.length_b   1.000
_cell.length_c   1.000
_cell.angle_alpha   90.00
_cell.angle_beta   90.00
_cell.angle_gamma   90.00
#
_symmetry.space_group_name_H-M   'P 1'
#
loop_
_entity.id
_entity.type
_entity.pdbx_description
1 polymer ?
#
loop_
_entity_poly.entity_id
_entity_poly.type
_entity_poly.pdbx_seq_one_letter_code
_entity_poly.pdbx_strand_id
1 'polypeptide(L)'
;MQTVGTVSNYTGITERTIQYYDILKVLSLHRHNGIRILFEKDLNALLKIMTLKMLNTKVTTIKKTNLAELDFNEILISLEQLGHHLNEVMICLEKLQEEKSEEGLLTALRIVNEFINLYVNKR
;
A
#
# COMPACT_ATOMS: atom_id res chain seq x y z
N MET A 1 4.64 -5.53 23.20
CA MET A 1 4.61 -6.88 22.60
C MET A 1 3.15 -7.26 22.40
N GLN A 2 2.79 -7.72 21.20
CA GLN A 2 1.42 -8.16 20.87
C GLN A 2 1.46 -9.54 20.25
N THR A 3 0.46 -10.39 20.48
CA THR A 3 0.35 -11.66 19.74
C THR A 3 -0.15 -11.40 18.33
N VAL A 4 0.14 -12.30 17.38
CA VAL A 4 -0.43 -12.24 16.03
C VAL A 4 -1.97 -12.18 16.07
N GLY A 5 -2.61 -12.95 16.95
CA GLY A 5 -4.06 -12.94 17.13
C GLY A 5 -4.59 -11.60 17.64
N THR A 6 -3.91 -10.96 18.59
CA THR A 6 -4.29 -9.62 19.07
C THR A 6 -4.22 -8.58 17.95
N VAL A 7 -3.13 -8.58 17.16
CA VAL A 7 -2.99 -7.67 16.02
C VAL A 7 -4.08 -7.95 14.97
N SER A 8 -4.35 -9.21 14.68
CA SER A 8 -5.40 -9.61 13.73
C SER A 8 -6.78 -9.11 14.16
N ASN A 9 -7.14 -9.29 15.42
CA ASN A 9 -8.43 -8.86 15.95
C ASN A 9 -8.60 -7.34 15.95
N TYR A 10 -7.53 -6.59 16.27
CA TYR A 10 -7.60 -5.13 16.36
C TYR A 10 -7.59 -4.44 14.99
N THR A 11 -6.82 -4.97 14.04
CA THR A 11 -6.55 -4.29 12.75
C THR A 11 -7.33 -4.88 11.58
N GLY A 12 -7.90 -6.07 11.73
CA GLY A 12 -8.49 -6.84 10.61
C GLY A 12 -7.46 -7.48 9.68
N ILE A 13 -6.15 -7.28 9.87
CA ILE A 13 -5.11 -7.97 9.11
C ILE A 13 -5.08 -9.42 9.56
N THR A 14 -5.52 -10.35 8.70
CA THR A 14 -5.61 -11.76 9.08
C THR A 14 -4.26 -12.32 9.55
N GLU A 15 -4.30 -13.26 10.50
CA GLU A 15 -3.10 -13.98 10.92
C GLU A 15 -2.36 -14.61 9.73
N ARG A 16 -3.10 -15.11 8.73
CA ARG A 16 -2.54 -15.67 7.49
C ARG A 16 -1.68 -14.64 6.74
N THR A 17 -2.13 -13.39 6.64
CA THR A 17 -1.37 -12.31 5.99
C THR A 17 -0.09 -11.98 6.75
N ILE A 18 -0.17 -11.88 8.09
CA ILE A 18 1.00 -11.62 8.94
C ILE A 18 2.03 -12.75 8.81
N GLN A 19 1.56 -14.00 8.84
CA GLN A 19 2.41 -15.19 8.63
C GLN A 19 2.97 -15.27 7.21
N TYR A 20 2.23 -14.81 6.21
CA TYR A 20 2.72 -14.77 4.83
C TYR A 20 3.92 -13.82 4.69
N TYR A 21 3.90 -12.65 5.35
CA TYR A 21 5.04 -11.74 5.35
C TYR A 21 6.25 -12.28 6.11
N ASP A 22 6.01 -13.07 7.17
CA ASP A 22 7.05 -13.85 7.88
C ASP A 22 7.70 -14.89 6.96
N ILE A 23 6.90 -15.70 6.27
CA ILE A 23 7.37 -16.72 5.32
C ILE A 23 8.20 -16.09 4.19
N LEU A 24 7.79 -14.94 3.68
CA LEU A 24 8.51 -14.23 2.63
C LEU A 24 9.78 -13.52 3.11
N LYS A 25 10.02 -13.48 4.43
CA LYS A 25 11.12 -12.74 5.08
C LYS A 25 11.05 -11.23 4.86
N VAL A 26 9.84 -10.69 4.79
CA VAL A 26 9.58 -9.23 4.72
C VAL A 26 9.26 -8.68 6.10
N LEU A 27 8.67 -9.51 6.95
CA LEU A 27 8.49 -9.29 8.37
C LEU A 27 9.23 -10.42 9.11
N SER A 28 9.75 -10.16 10.31
CA SER A 28 10.40 -11.21 11.12
C SER A 28 9.63 -11.37 12.42
N LEU A 29 8.82 -12.44 12.52
CA LEU A 29 8.06 -12.69 13.74
C LEU A 29 8.93 -13.37 14.79
N HIS A 30 8.71 -13.00 16.05
CA HIS A 30 9.37 -13.60 17.18
C HIS A 30 8.49 -14.68 17.81
N ARG A 31 9.10 -15.68 18.47
CA ARG A 31 8.36 -16.70 19.22
C ARG A 31 8.63 -16.55 20.70
N HIS A 32 7.56 -16.57 21.50
CA HIS A 32 7.61 -16.64 22.95
C HIS A 32 6.67 -17.75 23.41
N ASN A 33 7.23 -18.79 24.04
CA ASN A 33 6.48 -19.99 24.47
C ASN A 33 5.66 -20.64 23.34
N GLY A 34 6.23 -20.73 22.14
CA GLY A 34 5.55 -21.29 20.96
C GLY A 34 4.55 -20.34 20.27
N ILE A 35 4.21 -19.21 20.89
CA ILE A 35 3.29 -18.21 20.35
C ILE A 35 4.08 -17.18 19.54
N ARG A 36 3.58 -16.84 18.34
CA ARG A 36 4.15 -15.76 17.52
C ARG A 36 3.74 -14.39 18.07
N ILE A 37 4.72 -13.52 18.22
CA ILE A 37 4.58 -12.18 18.78
C ILE A 37 5.23 -11.13 17.87
N LEU A 38 4.71 -9.91 17.95
CA LEU A 38 5.22 -8.70 17.32
C LEU A 38 5.66 -7.71 18.39
N PHE A 39 6.85 -7.13 18.21
CA PHE A 39 7.29 -5.94 18.93
C PHE A 39 6.92 -4.69 18.14
N GLU A 40 7.13 -3.53 18.74
CA GLU A 40 6.83 -2.23 18.13
C GLU A 40 7.51 -2.05 16.76
N LYS A 41 8.79 -2.44 16.65
CA LYS A 41 9.51 -2.44 15.36
C LYS A 41 8.81 -3.28 14.28
N ASP A 42 8.18 -4.39 14.66
CA ASP A 42 7.51 -5.31 13.73
C ASP A 42 6.15 -4.72 13.34
N LEU A 43 5.47 -4.02 14.25
CA LEU A 43 4.26 -3.26 13.95
C LEU A 43 4.56 -2.10 13.00
N ASN A 44 5.65 -1.37 13.22
CA ASN A 44 6.11 -0.30 12.33
C ASN A 44 6.45 -0.85 10.94
N ALA A 45 7.15 -1.98 10.87
CA ALA A 45 7.42 -2.66 9.60
C ALA A 45 6.12 -3.11 8.91
N LEU A 46 5.18 -3.69 9.66
CA LEU A 46 3.88 -4.09 9.14
C LEU A 46 3.10 -2.89 8.58
N LEU A 47 3.07 -1.75 9.29
CA LEU A 47 2.45 -0.52 8.80
C LEU A 47 3.08 -0.07 7.48
N LYS A 48 4.42 -0.01 7.39
CA LYS A 48 5.12 0.34 6.15
C LYS A 48 4.80 -0.63 5.01
N ILE A 49 4.77 -1.94 5.27
CA ILE A 49 4.37 -2.95 4.27
C ILE A 49 2.98 -2.66 3.74
N MET A 50 2.01 -2.42 4.63
CA MET A 50 0.62 -2.16 4.26
C MET A 50 0.48 -0.87 3.46
N THR A 51 1.19 0.19 3.84
CA THR A 51 1.15 1.46 3.09
C THR A 51 1.83 1.35 1.73
N LEU A 52 2.96 0.66 1.62
CA LEU A 52 3.60 0.36 0.33
C LEU A 52 2.70 -0.50 -0.56
N LYS A 53 1.90 -1.40 0.02
CA LYS A 53 0.89 -2.17 -0.70
C LYS A 53 -0.23 -1.28 -1.27
N MET A 54 -0.62 -0.20 -0.61
CA MET A 54 -1.57 0.80 -1.16
C MET A 54 -0.99 1.49 -2.40
N LEU A 55 0.31 1.78 -2.40
CA LEU A 55 1.07 2.31 -3.55
C LEU A 55 1.33 1.25 -4.65
N ASN A 56 0.63 0.11 -4.58
CA ASN A 56 0.80 -1.08 -5.41
C ASN A 56 2.26 -1.58 -5.52
N THR A 57 3.04 -1.38 -4.46
CA THR A 57 4.40 -1.91 -4.42
C THR A 57 4.35 -3.43 -4.28
N LYS A 58 5.03 -4.13 -5.17
CA LYS A 58 5.10 -5.60 -5.14
C LYS A 58 5.85 -6.06 -3.90
N VAL A 59 5.41 -7.17 -3.31
CA VAL A 59 6.07 -7.73 -2.11
C VAL A 59 7.54 -8.09 -2.39
N THR A 60 7.88 -8.46 -3.62
CA THR A 60 9.27 -8.68 -4.07
C THR A 60 10.12 -7.42 -4.00
N THR A 61 9.54 -6.25 -4.27
CA THR A 61 10.19 -4.94 -4.13
C THR A 61 10.30 -4.55 -2.67
N ILE A 62 9.20 -4.69 -1.90
CA ILE A 62 9.18 -4.41 -0.46
C ILE A 62 10.25 -5.24 0.27
N LYS A 63 10.45 -6.51 -0.12
CA LYS A 63 11.49 -7.38 0.43
C LYS A 63 12.92 -6.84 0.23
N LYS A 64 13.16 -6.09 -0.84
CA LYS A 64 14.47 -5.49 -1.15
C LYS A 64 14.65 -4.13 -0.47
N THR A 65 13.57 -3.55 0.04
CA THR A 65 13.59 -2.29 0.77
C THR A 65 14.03 -2.51 2.21
N ASN A 66 14.94 -1.67 2.71
CA ASN A 66 15.27 -1.65 4.14
C ASN A 66 14.14 -0.95 4.92
N LEU A 67 13.14 -1.71 5.35
CA LEU A 67 11.99 -1.18 6.08
C LEU A 67 12.35 -0.52 7.43
N ALA A 68 13.50 -0.85 8.01
CA ALA A 68 13.97 -0.22 9.24
C ALA A 68 14.39 1.24 9.00
N GLU A 69 15.03 1.51 7.85
CA GLU A 69 15.57 2.82 7.48
C GLU A 69 14.59 3.69 6.68
N LEU A 70 13.58 3.08 6.03
CA LEU A 70 12.58 3.81 5.24
C LEU A 70 11.81 4.81 6.11
N ASP A 71 11.96 6.12 5.87
CA ASP A 71 11.22 7.15 6.58
C ASP A 71 9.73 7.15 6.17
N PHE A 72 8.83 7.37 7.11
CA PHE A 72 7.41 7.58 6.81
C PHE A 72 7.18 8.82 5.94
N ASN A 73 8.04 9.84 6.00
CA ASN A 73 7.95 11.02 5.14
C ASN A 73 8.09 10.66 3.65
N GLU A 74 8.98 9.73 3.30
CA GLU A 74 9.13 9.25 1.91
C GLU A 74 7.86 8.53 1.42
N ILE A 75 7.26 7.75 2.31
CA ILE A 75 5.98 7.07 2.04
C ILE A 75 4.85 8.09 1.91
N LEU A 76 4.82 9.12 2.76
CA LEU A 76 3.82 10.18 2.75
C LEU A 76 3.84 10.96 1.44
N ILE A 77 5.02 11.39 0.97
CA ILE A 77 5.17 12.08 -0.31
C ILE A 77 4.61 11.20 -1.45
N SER A 78 4.89 9.89 -1.42
CA SER A 78 4.38 8.96 -2.43
C SER A 78 2.85 8.82 -2.37
N LEU A 79 2.26 8.86 -1.17
CA LEU A 79 0.81 8.85 -0.97
C LEU A 79 0.15 10.16 -1.44
N GLU A 80 0.78 11.30 -1.18
CA GLU A 80 0.30 12.61 -1.66
C GLU A 80 0.25 12.65 -3.18
N GLN A 81 1.28 12.12 -3.85
CA GLN A 81 1.30 11.98 -5.31
C GLN A 81 0.19 11.05 -5.82
N LEU A 82 -0.04 9.91 -5.15
CA LEU A 82 -1.17 9.03 -5.48
C LEU A 82 -2.51 9.76 -5.34
N GLY A 83 -2.68 10.52 -4.25
CA GLY A 83 -3.87 11.32 -4.01
C GLY A 83 -4.09 12.39 -5.08
N HIS A 84 -3.02 13.06 -5.51
CA HIS A 84 -3.06 14.05 -6.57
C HIS A 84 -3.55 13.45 -7.90
N HIS A 85 -2.93 12.36 -8.36
CA HIS A 85 -3.34 11.71 -9.61
C HIS A 85 -4.75 11.11 -9.53
N LEU A 86 -5.15 10.60 -8.36
CA LEU A 86 -6.53 10.13 -8.16
C LEU A 86 -7.53 11.29 -8.25
N ASN A 87 -7.18 12.45 -7.69
CA ASN A 87 -8.01 13.65 -7.76
C ASN A 87 -8.11 14.18 -9.21
N GLU A 88 -7.05 14.10 -10.01
CA GLU A 88 -7.12 14.43 -11.44
C GLU A 88 -8.10 13.52 -12.19
N VAL A 89 -8.09 12.21 -11.89
CA VAL A 89 -9.08 11.26 -12.43
C VAL A 89 -10.50 11.63 -11.99
N MET A 90 -10.71 11.99 -10.72
CA MET A 90 -12.03 12.40 -10.24
C MET A 90 -12.54 13.64 -10.97
N ILE A 91 -11.73 14.71 -11.02
CA ILE A 91 -12.09 15.97 -11.69
C ILE A 91 -12.40 15.76 -13.17
N CYS A 92 -11.62 14.93 -13.89
CA CYS A 92 -11.89 14.72 -15.31
C CYS A 92 -13.20 13.94 -15.54
N LEU A 93 -13.54 13.00 -14.67
CA LEU A 93 -14.79 12.24 -14.76
C LEU A 93 -16.01 13.09 -14.38
N GLU A 94 -15.89 13.96 -13.38
CA GLU A 94 -16.94 14.92 -13.01
C GLU A 94 -17.25 15.87 -14.16
N LYS A 95 -16.23 16.48 -14.79
CA LYS A 95 -16.41 17.34 -15.97
C LYS A 95 -17.08 16.60 -17.12
N LEU A 96 -16.68 15.35 -17.39
CA LEU A 96 -17.26 14.54 -18.45
C LEU A 96 -18.73 14.19 -18.18
N GLN A 97 -19.12 14.07 -16.91
CA GLN A 97 -20.51 13.83 -16.53
C GLN A 97 -21.39 15.05 -16.84
N GLU A 98 -20.87 16.26 -16.60
CA GLU A 98 -21.55 17.52 -16.89
C GLU A 98 -21.61 17.80 -18.40
N GLU A 99 -20.50 17.59 -19.11
CA GLU A 99 -20.38 17.85 -20.53
C GLU A 99 -19.80 16.63 -21.27
N LYS A 100 -20.69 15.91 -21.95
CA LYS A 100 -20.32 14.71 -22.72
C LYS A 100 -19.83 15.11 -24.11
N SER A 101 -18.53 15.33 -24.24
CA SER A 101 -17.86 15.56 -25.52
C SER A 101 -16.86 14.45 -25.84
N GLU A 102 -16.61 14.24 -27.13
CA GLU A 102 -15.59 13.29 -27.61
C GLU A 102 -14.19 13.68 -27.10
N GLU A 103 -13.85 14.96 -27.13
CA GLU A 103 -12.59 15.48 -26.60
C GLU A 103 -12.45 15.26 -25.07
N GLY A 104 -13.55 15.42 -24.33
CA GLY A 104 -13.61 15.10 -22.90
C GLY A 104 -13.37 13.62 -22.63
N LEU A 105 -13.95 12.72 -23.44
CA LEU A 105 -13.71 11.28 -23.37
C LEU A 105 -12.24 10.93 -23.62
N LEU A 106 -11.62 11.51 -24.66
CA LEU A 106 -10.20 11.29 -24.96
C LEU A 106 -9.29 11.79 -23.84
N THR A 107 -9.61 12.94 -23.25
CA THR A 107 -8.88 13.50 -22.12
C THR A 107 -8.98 12.59 -20.88
N ALA A 108 -10.19 12.13 -20.55
CA ALA A 108 -10.41 11.22 -19.43
C ALA A 108 -9.67 9.88 -19.64
N LEU A 109 -9.73 9.31 -20.86
CA LEU A 109 -8.99 8.09 -21.20
C LEU A 109 -7.48 8.26 -21.02
N ARG A 110 -6.92 9.39 -21.43
CA ARG A 110 -5.49 9.69 -21.24
C ARG A 110 -5.12 9.72 -19.76
N ILE A 111 -5.84 10.48 -18.94
CA ILE A 111 -5.57 10.65 -17.50
C ILE A 111 -5.73 9.32 -16.75
N VAL A 112 -6.80 8.59 -17.01
CA VAL A 112 -7.03 7.26 -16.40
C VAL A 112 -5.93 6.28 -16.80
N ASN A 113 -5.51 6.26 -18.06
CA ASN A 113 -4.44 5.38 -18.51
C ASN A 113 -3.09 5.73 -17.85
N GLU A 114 -2.80 7.02 -17.67
CA GLU A 114 -1.62 7.48 -16.94
C GLU A 114 -1.62 6.97 -15.49
N PHE A 115 -2.74 7.16 -14.77
CA PHE A 115 -2.92 6.61 -13.41
C PHE A 115 -2.73 5.09 -13.37
N ILE A 116 -3.34 4.35 -14.31
CA ILE A 116 -3.19 2.90 -14.43
C ILE A 116 -1.72 2.52 -14.61
N ASN A 117 -0.97 3.22 -15.47
CA ASN A 117 0.44 2.89 -15.71
C ASN A 117 1.33 3.19 -14.49
N LEU A 118 1.04 4.26 -13.76
CA LEU A 118 1.78 4.63 -12.56
C LEU A 118 1.50 3.71 -11.37
N TYR A 119 0.25 3.28 -11.19
CA TYR A 119 -0.18 2.63 -9.95
C TYR A 119 -0.82 1.26 -10.10
N VAL A 120 -1.40 0.88 -11.23
CA VAL A 120 -2.06 -0.44 -11.38
C VAL A 120 -1.13 -1.43 -12.09
N ASN A 121 -0.52 -0.99 -13.17
CA ASN A 121 0.37 -1.78 -14.01
C ASN A 121 1.85 -1.64 -13.64
N LYS A 122 2.17 -1.00 -12.51
CA LYS A 122 3.54 -0.80 -12.02
C LYS A 122 4.29 -2.14 -11.99
N ARG A 123 5.15 -2.36 -13.00
CA ARG A 123 5.87 -3.63 -13.20
C ARG A 123 7.12 -3.71 -12.33
#